data_AF-A0A9Q8ZH58-F1
#
_entry.id   AF-A0A9Q8ZH58-F1
#
_cell.length_a   1.000
_cell.length_b   1.000
_cell.length_c   1.000
_cell.angle_alpha   90.00
_cell.angle_beta   90.00
_cell.angle_gamma   90.00
#
_symmetry.space_group_name_H-M   'P 1'
#
loop_
_entity.id
_entity.type
_entity.pdbx_description
1 polymer ?
#
loop_
_entity_poly.entity_id
_entity_poly.type
_entity_poly.pdbx_seq_one_letter_code
_entity_poly.pdbx_strand_id
1 'polypeptide(L)'
;MTSDISMNKAFSRLRWSIFEDISSIQVMDDPQSPNPNLSPFWGHAIATEPATNVPLTEIEFTSDDLDNYIECDYDYTAPDALLVKRADGGIVTISDVVEQLGPYFLSHKEAILLAKAVIADPGTTTVPYDGPKDDRRTLPANTRVFFDGTFLDITDPRKPWFPITFWVEGEDGDSIEDHWR
;
A
#
# COMPACT_ATOMS: atom_id res chain seq x y z
N MET A 1 17.76 20.21 13.72
CA MET A 1 16.96 19.79 12.55
C MET A 1 16.67 18.32 12.79
N THR A 2 15.45 17.98 13.17
CA THR A 2 14.94 16.62 13.06
C THR A 2 14.79 16.36 11.56
N SER A 3 15.51 15.38 11.03
CA SER A 3 15.24 14.91 9.67
C SER A 3 13.86 14.27 9.67
N ASP A 4 13.02 14.66 8.73
CA ASP A 4 11.73 13.99 8.52
C ASP A 4 11.98 12.54 8.12
N ILE A 5 11.23 11.61 8.73
CA ILE A 5 11.33 10.19 8.42
C ILE A 5 10.36 9.92 7.27
N SER A 6 10.91 9.46 6.16
CA SER A 6 10.13 9.05 4.99
C SER A 6 10.39 7.59 4.67
N MET A 7 9.41 6.95 4.04
CA MET A 7 9.63 5.67 3.38
C MET A 7 10.75 5.80 2.34
N ASN A 8 11.49 4.72 2.15
CA ASN A 8 12.53 4.68 1.14
C ASN A 8 11.88 4.83 -0.24
N LYS A 9 12.42 5.74 -1.05
CA LYS A 9 11.93 6.01 -2.42
C LYS A 9 11.97 4.76 -3.31
N ALA A 10 12.74 3.74 -2.97
CA ALA A 10 12.75 2.49 -3.69
C ALA A 10 11.39 1.75 -3.67
N PHE A 11 10.50 2.04 -2.72
CA PHE A 11 9.13 1.51 -2.72
C PHE A 11 8.33 1.94 -3.95
N SER A 12 8.52 3.15 -4.49
CA SER A 12 7.80 3.59 -5.71
C SER A 12 8.22 2.84 -6.98
N ARG A 13 9.31 2.08 -6.90
CA ARG A 13 9.81 1.24 -7.99
C ARG A 13 9.21 -0.16 -7.96
N LEU A 14 8.48 -0.52 -6.91
CA LEU A 14 7.83 -1.82 -6.83
C LEU A 14 6.60 -1.85 -7.72
N ARG A 15 6.45 -2.93 -8.48
CA ARG A 15 5.21 -3.31 -9.17
C ARG A 15 4.66 -4.48 -8.39
N TRP A 16 3.80 -4.17 -7.41
CA TRP A 16 3.29 -5.13 -6.45
C TRP A 16 1.77 -5.18 -6.48
N SER A 17 1.24 -6.24 -7.09
CA SER A 17 -0.18 -6.63 -6.97
C SER A 17 -0.39 -7.27 -5.59
N ILE A 18 -1.07 -6.57 -4.67
CA ILE A 18 -1.06 -6.89 -3.23
C ILE A 18 -1.77 -8.20 -2.87
N PHE A 19 -2.58 -8.74 -3.78
CA PHE A 19 -3.28 -10.01 -3.60
C PHE A 19 -2.63 -11.19 -4.32
N GLU A 20 -1.53 -10.94 -5.02
CA GLU A 20 -0.72 -11.99 -5.63
C GLU A 20 0.38 -12.45 -4.67
N ASP A 21 1.02 -13.56 -5.02
CA ASP A 21 2.17 -14.06 -4.28
C ASP A 21 3.31 -13.04 -4.32
N ILE A 22 3.96 -12.79 -3.18
CA ILE A 22 5.06 -11.82 -3.09
C ILE A 22 6.24 -12.14 -4.03
N SER A 23 6.35 -13.37 -4.56
CA SER A 23 7.32 -13.73 -5.60
C SER A 23 7.03 -13.14 -6.97
N SER A 24 5.80 -12.66 -7.23
CA SER A 24 5.44 -11.96 -8.47
C SER A 24 5.87 -10.50 -8.49
N ILE A 25 6.32 -9.94 -7.36
CA ILE A 25 6.73 -8.54 -7.26
C ILE A 25 7.91 -8.28 -8.19
N GLN A 26 7.77 -7.23 -8.99
CA GLN A 26 8.82 -6.76 -9.89
C GLN A 26 9.34 -5.40 -9.45
N VAL A 27 10.56 -5.10 -9.83
CA VAL A 27 11.25 -3.84 -9.57
C VAL A 27 11.54 -3.15 -10.89
N MET A 28 11.19 -1.87 -10.95
CA MET A 28 11.57 -0.98 -12.03
C MET A 28 13.06 -0.60 -11.89
N ASP A 29 13.92 -1.15 -12.76
CA ASP A 29 15.39 -1.00 -12.64
C ASP A 29 15.86 0.45 -12.86
N ASP A 30 15.29 1.13 -13.85
CA ASP A 30 15.57 2.53 -14.16
C ASP A 30 14.26 3.34 -14.23
N PRO A 31 13.82 3.95 -13.12
CA PRO A 31 12.59 4.75 -13.08
C PRO A 31 12.60 5.98 -14.00
N GLN A 32 13.75 6.36 -14.56
CA GLN A 32 13.85 7.51 -15.48
C GLN A 32 13.76 7.09 -16.95
N SER A 33 13.80 5.78 -17.23
CA SER A 33 13.61 5.26 -18.58
C SER A 33 12.13 5.30 -18.96
N PRO A 34 11.77 5.73 -20.18
CA PRO A 34 10.38 5.69 -20.66
C PRO A 34 9.85 4.26 -20.86
N ASN A 35 10.75 3.27 -20.95
CA ASN A 35 10.44 1.84 -20.99
C ASN A 35 11.39 1.13 -20.03
N PRO A 36 11.12 1.16 -18.73
CA PRO A 36 12.02 0.59 -17.75
C PRO A 36 11.99 -0.94 -17.82
N ASN A 37 13.16 -1.55 -17.64
CA ASN A 37 13.22 -3.00 -17.44
C ASN A 37 12.63 -3.35 -16.06
N LEU A 38 11.93 -4.48 -16.02
CA LEU A 38 11.39 -5.05 -14.80
C LEU A 38 12.20 -6.28 -14.41
N SER A 39 12.75 -6.26 -13.21
CA SER A 39 13.50 -7.37 -12.63
C SER A 39 12.75 -7.97 -11.42
N PRO A 40 12.93 -9.25 -11.08
CA PRO A 40 12.30 -9.82 -9.88
C PRO A 40 12.78 -9.12 -8.61
N PHE A 41 11.86 -8.85 -7.67
CA PHE A 41 12.21 -8.23 -6.39
C PHE A 41 13.16 -9.10 -5.55
N TRP A 42 12.89 -10.40 -5.47
CA TRP A 42 13.73 -11.32 -4.72
C TRP A 42 15.10 -11.48 -5.38
N GLY A 43 16.15 -11.10 -4.66
CA GLY A 43 17.52 -11.05 -5.16
C GLY A 43 17.90 -9.70 -5.77
N HIS A 44 16.98 -8.74 -5.86
CA HIS A 44 17.29 -7.36 -6.25
C HIS A 44 17.92 -6.60 -5.07
N ALA A 45 18.85 -5.67 -5.35
CA ALA A 45 19.58 -4.93 -4.32
C ALA A 45 18.65 -4.14 -3.36
N ILE A 46 17.57 -3.57 -3.91
CA ILE A 46 16.54 -2.82 -3.17
C ILE A 46 15.98 -3.61 -2.00
N ALA A 47 15.81 -4.93 -2.12
CA ALA A 47 15.23 -5.74 -1.07
C ALA A 47 16.00 -5.62 0.26
N THR A 48 17.31 -5.39 0.19
CA THR A 48 18.20 -5.27 1.36
C THR A 48 18.38 -3.84 1.87
N GLU A 49 17.81 -2.84 1.17
CA GLU A 49 17.87 -1.46 1.61
C GLU A 49 17.02 -1.23 2.87
N PRO A 50 17.38 -0.28 3.75
CA PRO A 50 16.51 0.15 4.83
C PRO A 50 15.15 0.61 4.29
N ALA A 51 14.08 0.27 5.01
CA ALA A 51 12.71 0.64 4.62
C ALA A 51 12.46 2.15 4.72
N THR A 52 13.26 2.88 5.48
CA THR A 52 13.13 4.32 5.71
C THR A 52 14.46 5.05 5.54
N ASN A 53 14.40 6.34 5.22
CA ASN A 53 15.59 7.19 5.05
C ASN A 53 16.41 7.34 6.35
N VAL A 54 15.77 7.23 7.51
CA VAL A 54 16.37 7.08 8.83
C VAL A 54 16.18 5.62 9.24
N PRO A 55 17.24 4.82 9.46
CA PRO A 55 17.10 3.41 9.80
C PRO A 55 16.31 3.17 11.10
N LEU A 56 15.24 2.37 11.02
CA LEU A 56 14.37 2.01 12.13
C LEU A 56 14.38 0.51 12.38
N THR A 57 14.16 0.11 13.63
CA THR A 57 14.05 -1.31 14.05
C THR A 57 12.60 -1.80 14.11
N GLU A 58 11.66 -0.87 14.13
CA GLU A 58 10.22 -1.14 14.13
C GLU A 58 9.49 -0.04 13.34
N ILE A 59 8.46 -0.43 12.60
CA ILE A 59 7.64 0.48 11.79
C ILE A 59 6.18 0.03 11.91
N GLU A 60 5.28 0.95 12.18
CA GLU A 60 3.85 0.68 12.25
C GLU A 60 3.19 1.07 10.92
N PHE A 61 2.34 0.21 10.37
CA PHE A 61 1.60 0.46 9.13
C PHE A 61 0.09 0.37 9.36
N THR A 62 -0.65 1.36 8.90
CA THR A 62 -2.12 1.28 8.72
C THR A 62 -2.46 1.43 7.24
N SER A 63 -3.72 1.29 6.88
CA SER A 63 -4.20 1.55 5.51
C SER A 63 -5.07 2.79 5.50
N ASP A 64 -4.62 3.81 4.78
CA ASP A 64 -5.38 5.06 4.62
C ASP A 64 -6.73 4.78 3.94
N ASP A 65 -6.76 3.88 2.96
CA ASP A 65 -8.00 3.46 2.29
C ASP A 65 -9.01 2.86 3.28
N LEU A 66 -8.55 2.02 4.21
CA LEU A 66 -9.43 1.42 5.23
C LEU A 66 -9.81 2.42 6.32
N ASP A 67 -8.88 3.30 6.71
CA ASP A 67 -9.11 4.35 7.70
C ASP A 67 -10.16 5.35 7.18
N ASN A 68 -10.06 5.78 5.91
CA ASN A 68 -11.03 6.65 5.24
C ASN A 68 -12.37 5.94 5.01
N TYR A 69 -12.38 4.62 4.83
CA TYR A 69 -13.63 3.86 4.66
C TYR A 69 -14.52 3.89 5.90
N ILE A 70 -13.95 4.10 7.11
CA ILE A 70 -14.73 4.29 8.35
C ILE A 70 -15.72 5.45 8.21
N GLU A 71 -15.36 6.50 7.47
CA GLU A 71 -16.25 7.65 7.25
C GLU A 71 -17.46 7.30 6.38
N CYS A 72 -17.38 6.22 5.59
CA CYS A 72 -18.41 5.74 4.69
C CYS A 72 -19.31 4.64 5.30
N ASP A 73 -18.79 3.89 6.28
CA ASP A 73 -19.54 2.83 6.98
C ASP A 73 -19.30 2.90 8.50
N TYR A 74 -20.24 3.51 9.23
CA TYR A 74 -20.15 3.68 10.69
C TYR A 74 -20.12 2.37 11.49
N ASP A 75 -20.50 1.24 10.88
CA ASP A 75 -20.42 -0.08 11.52
C ASP A 75 -19.06 -0.77 11.25
N TYR A 76 -18.21 -0.19 10.37
CA TYR A 76 -16.89 -0.72 10.05
C TYR A 76 -15.86 -0.29 11.11
N THR A 77 -14.96 -1.22 11.44
CA THR A 77 -13.78 -0.96 12.28
C THR A 77 -12.56 -1.36 11.48
N ALA A 78 -11.64 -0.40 11.24
CA ALA A 78 -10.40 -0.70 10.56
C ALA A 78 -9.59 -1.75 11.34
N PRO A 79 -8.81 -2.60 10.65
CA PRO A 79 -7.95 -3.56 11.32
C PRO A 79 -6.89 -2.87 12.18
N ASP A 80 -6.38 -3.60 13.17
CA ASP A 80 -5.24 -3.13 13.96
C ASP A 80 -4.03 -2.86 13.06
N ALA A 81 -3.26 -1.84 13.41
CA ALA A 81 -2.02 -1.51 12.72
C ALA A 81 -1.04 -2.70 12.72
N LEU A 82 -0.35 -2.90 11.59
CA LEU A 82 0.70 -3.90 11.49
C LEU A 82 2.02 -3.32 11.98
N LEU A 83 2.54 -3.87 13.09
CA LEU A 83 3.90 -3.58 13.53
C LEU A 83 4.91 -4.48 12.82
N VAL A 84 5.62 -3.92 11.85
CA VAL A 84 6.72 -4.58 11.14
C VAL A 84 8.01 -4.45 11.95
N LYS A 85 8.64 -5.60 12.21
CA LYS A 85 9.94 -5.68 12.88
C LYS A 85 10.71 -6.90 12.39
N ARG A 86 12.03 -6.86 12.51
CA ARG A 86 12.87 -8.03 12.23
C ARG A 86 12.94 -8.94 13.43
N ALA A 87 12.97 -10.25 13.17
CA ALA A 87 13.12 -11.26 14.24
C ALA A 87 14.45 -11.12 15.01
N ASP A 88 15.50 -10.61 14.35
CA ASP A 88 16.82 -10.35 14.94
C ASP A 88 16.93 -8.99 15.64
N GLY A 89 15.88 -8.17 15.61
CA GLY A 89 15.88 -6.79 16.14
C GLY A 89 16.72 -5.80 15.33
N GLY A 90 17.17 -6.18 14.13
CA GLY A 90 17.94 -5.33 13.23
C GLY A 90 17.10 -4.22 12.57
N ILE A 91 17.79 -3.43 11.74
CA ILE A 91 17.13 -2.40 10.90
C ILE A 91 16.17 -3.08 9.93
N VAL A 92 14.92 -2.63 9.93
CA VAL A 92 13.86 -3.06 9.00
C VAL A 92 14.26 -2.70 7.57
N THR A 93 14.24 -3.71 6.71
CA THR A 93 14.51 -3.59 5.27
C THR A 93 13.23 -3.59 4.46
N ILE A 94 13.34 -3.26 3.18
CA ILE A 94 12.21 -3.32 2.25
C ILE A 94 11.65 -4.75 2.14
N SER A 95 12.51 -5.79 2.15
CA SER A 95 12.00 -7.17 2.16
C SER A 95 11.21 -7.50 3.41
N ASP A 96 11.64 -7.05 4.60
CA ASP A 96 10.89 -7.33 5.84
C ASP A 96 9.48 -6.72 5.80
N VAL A 97 9.36 -5.52 5.21
CA VAL A 97 8.07 -4.85 4.99
C VAL A 97 7.20 -5.65 4.02
N VAL A 98 7.74 -6.05 2.88
CA VAL A 98 7.02 -6.86 1.88
C VAL A 98 6.55 -8.20 2.44
N GLU A 99 7.41 -8.92 3.16
CA GLU A 99 7.11 -10.24 3.74
C GLU A 99 5.99 -10.17 4.78
N GLN A 100 5.92 -9.08 5.55
CA GLN A 100 4.94 -8.94 6.63
C GLN A 100 3.63 -8.30 6.15
N LEU A 101 3.70 -7.33 5.24
CA LEU A 101 2.51 -6.69 4.68
C LEU A 101 1.75 -7.60 3.70
N GLY A 102 2.42 -8.48 2.94
CA GLY A 102 1.75 -9.39 2.00
C GLY A 102 0.65 -10.25 2.65
N PRO A 103 0.96 -11.04 3.70
CA PRO A 103 -0.05 -11.80 4.44
C PRO A 103 -1.12 -10.91 5.07
N TYR A 104 -0.76 -9.72 5.56
CA TYR A 104 -1.69 -8.76 6.12
C TYR A 104 -2.70 -8.25 5.08
N PHE A 105 -2.28 -7.97 3.84
CA PHE A 105 -3.20 -7.58 2.77
C PHE A 105 -4.13 -8.72 2.39
N LEU A 106 -3.60 -9.95 2.31
CA LEU A 106 -4.40 -11.13 2.00
C LEU A 106 -5.47 -11.39 3.08
N SER A 107 -5.14 -11.22 4.37
CA SER A 107 -6.13 -11.40 5.45
C SER A 107 -7.22 -10.33 5.47
N HIS A 108 -6.98 -9.17 4.87
CA HIS A 108 -7.91 -8.05 4.81
C HIS A 108 -8.44 -7.77 3.39
N LYS A 109 -8.28 -8.72 2.47
CA LYS A 109 -8.61 -8.56 1.04
C LYS A 109 -10.02 -8.04 0.78
N GLU A 110 -11.03 -8.63 1.43
CA GLU A 110 -12.42 -8.23 1.23
C GLU A 110 -12.68 -6.79 1.67
N ALA A 111 -12.12 -6.38 2.81
CA ALA A 111 -12.23 -5.01 3.30
C ALA A 111 -11.54 -4.01 2.37
N ILE A 112 -10.35 -4.33 1.87
CA ILE A 112 -9.61 -3.48 0.92
C ILE A 112 -10.39 -3.31 -0.39
N LEU A 113 -10.95 -4.40 -0.94
CA LEU A 113 -11.77 -4.33 -2.14
C LEU A 113 -13.04 -3.50 -1.95
N LEU A 114 -13.69 -3.59 -0.78
CA LEU A 114 -14.85 -2.78 -0.45
C LEU A 114 -14.50 -1.29 -0.32
N ALA A 115 -13.42 -0.97 0.40
CA ALA A 115 -12.95 0.40 0.56
C ALA A 115 -12.63 1.05 -0.79
N LYS A 116 -11.84 0.36 -1.63
CA LYS A 116 -11.48 0.87 -2.95
C LYS A 116 -12.68 1.00 -3.90
N ALA A 117 -13.68 0.13 -3.79
CA ALA A 117 -14.90 0.27 -4.60
C ALA A 117 -15.69 1.55 -4.31
N VAL A 118 -15.63 2.03 -3.06
CA VAL A 118 -16.27 3.31 -2.66
C VAL A 118 -15.42 4.51 -3.06
N ILE A 119 -14.10 4.42 -2.92
CA ILE A 119 -13.18 5.53 -3.22
C ILE A 119 -13.04 5.78 -4.74
N ALA A 120 -12.98 4.72 -5.55
CA ALA A 120 -12.76 4.82 -7.01
C ALA A 120 -13.98 5.34 -7.80
N ASP A 121 -15.14 5.58 -7.17
CA ASP A 121 -16.29 6.25 -7.78
C ASP A 121 -16.67 7.55 -7.02
N PRO A 122 -15.94 8.65 -7.24
CA PRO A 122 -16.21 9.94 -6.62
C PRO A 122 -17.53 10.58 -7.09
N GLY A 123 -18.27 10.00 -8.03
CA GLY A 123 -19.57 10.49 -8.49
C GLY A 123 -20.69 10.43 -7.43
N THR A 124 -20.42 9.89 -6.24
CA THR A 124 -21.42 9.64 -5.19
C THR A 124 -21.08 10.20 -3.81
N THR A 125 -19.87 10.74 -3.59
CA THR A 125 -19.32 11.11 -2.26
C THR A 125 -19.88 12.39 -1.62
N THR A 126 -21.03 12.90 -2.07
CA THR A 126 -21.72 14.03 -1.39
C THR A 126 -23.15 13.72 -0.95
N VAL A 127 -23.58 12.46 -1.04
CA VAL A 127 -24.93 12.07 -0.60
C VAL A 127 -24.80 10.95 0.43
N PRO A 128 -25.43 11.06 1.61
CA PRO A 128 -25.61 9.89 2.47
C PRO A 128 -26.28 8.80 1.64
N TYR A 129 -25.57 7.70 1.40
CA TYR A 129 -26.09 6.60 0.61
C TYR A 129 -27.19 5.89 1.41
N ASP A 130 -28.44 6.24 1.12
CA ASP A 130 -29.65 5.66 1.73
C ASP A 130 -30.18 4.46 0.92
N GLY A 131 -29.33 3.86 0.08
CA GLY A 131 -29.61 2.65 -0.67
C GLY A 131 -29.60 1.41 0.24
N PRO A 132 -30.16 0.28 -0.21
CA PRO A 132 -30.06 -0.98 0.53
C PRO A 132 -28.58 -1.27 0.80
N LYS A 133 -28.20 -1.63 2.03
CA LYS A 133 -26.83 -2.03 2.40
C LYS A 133 -26.23 -3.14 1.49
N ASP A 134 -27.07 -3.78 0.68
CA ASP A 134 -26.80 -4.89 -0.25
C ASP A 134 -26.39 -4.44 -1.68
N ASP A 135 -26.46 -3.15 -1.98
CA ASP A 135 -26.03 -2.58 -3.29
C ASP A 135 -24.66 -1.88 -3.15
N ARG A 136 -23.86 -2.31 -2.14
CA ARG A 136 -22.43 -2.01 -2.05
C ARG A 136 -21.79 -2.50 -3.33
N ARG A 137 -21.40 -1.57 -4.19
CA ARG A 137 -20.63 -1.88 -5.39
C ARG A 137 -19.37 -2.59 -4.94
N THR A 138 -19.23 -3.84 -5.35
CA THR A 138 -18.03 -4.63 -5.12
C THR A 138 -17.18 -4.58 -6.36
N LEU A 139 -15.88 -4.30 -6.20
CA LEU A 139 -14.93 -4.58 -7.28
C LEU A 139 -14.97 -6.08 -7.59
N PRO A 140 -14.87 -6.49 -8.87
CA PRO A 140 -14.73 -7.89 -9.23
C PRO A 140 -13.63 -8.59 -8.43
N ALA A 141 -13.84 -9.86 -8.07
CA ALA A 141 -12.87 -10.60 -7.24
C ALA A 141 -11.47 -10.75 -7.89
N ASN A 142 -11.39 -10.56 -9.20
CA ASN A 142 -10.17 -10.58 -10.01
C ASN A 142 -9.59 -9.19 -10.29
N THR A 143 -10.13 -8.12 -9.70
CA THR A 143 -9.55 -6.79 -9.79
C THR A 143 -8.14 -6.80 -9.23
N ARG A 144 -7.20 -6.25 -10.00
CA ARG A 144 -5.83 -6.05 -9.56
C ARG A 144 -5.74 -4.78 -8.73
N VAL A 145 -5.16 -4.92 -7.55
CA VAL A 145 -4.93 -3.83 -6.60
C VAL A 145 -3.44 -3.77 -6.35
N PHE A 146 -2.86 -2.59 -6.46
CA PHE A 146 -1.43 -2.37 -6.38
C PHE A 146 -1.08 -1.55 -5.15
N PHE A 147 0.07 -1.86 -4.54
CA PHE A 147 0.66 -1.01 -3.53
C PHE A 147 1.11 0.31 -4.16
N ASP A 148 0.66 1.44 -3.62
CA ASP A 148 0.89 2.77 -4.20
C ASP A 148 1.78 3.68 -3.33
N GLY A 149 2.26 3.17 -2.20
CA GLY A 149 3.16 3.90 -1.32
C GLY A 149 2.47 4.44 -0.08
N THR A 150 2.88 5.65 0.32
CA THR A 150 2.43 6.33 1.55
C THR A 150 2.22 7.81 1.26
N PHE A 151 1.18 8.41 1.83
CA PHE A 151 0.85 9.82 1.60
C PHE A 151 1.59 10.82 2.52
N LEU A 152 2.18 10.34 3.62
CA LEU A 152 2.70 11.20 4.67
C LEU A 152 4.15 10.88 5.03
N ASP A 153 4.96 11.94 5.14
CA ASP A 153 6.23 11.91 5.86
C ASP A 153 5.96 12.04 7.37
N ILE A 154 6.72 11.30 8.18
CA ILE A 154 6.54 11.26 9.62
C ILE A 154 7.53 12.19 10.30
N THR A 155 7.02 12.99 11.23
CA THR A 155 7.82 13.96 11.99
C THR A 155 8.16 13.49 13.42
N ASP A 156 7.49 12.46 13.97
CA ASP A 156 7.84 11.87 15.27
C ASP A 156 8.62 10.55 15.13
N PRO A 157 9.95 10.57 15.38
CA PRO A 157 10.79 9.37 15.31
C PRO A 157 10.48 8.32 16.38
N ARG A 158 9.69 8.65 17.41
CA ARG A 158 9.32 7.72 18.47
C ARG A 158 8.12 6.85 18.12
N LYS A 159 7.42 7.19 17.04
CA LYS A 159 6.26 6.44 16.50
C LYS A 159 6.24 6.54 14.98
N PRO A 160 7.12 5.80 14.29
CA PRO A 160 7.13 5.77 12.83
C PRO A 160 5.92 4.97 12.31
N TRP A 161 4.76 5.63 12.25
CA TRP A 161 3.52 5.16 11.65
C TRP A 161 3.33 5.65 10.21
N PHE A 162 3.26 4.73 9.24
CA PHE A 162 3.00 5.03 7.84
C PHE A 162 1.62 4.54 7.39
N PRO A 163 0.72 5.44 6.97
CA PRO A 163 -0.50 5.05 6.27
C PRO A 163 -0.14 4.68 4.83
N ILE A 164 -0.43 3.43 4.46
CA ILE A 164 -0.24 2.94 3.09
C ILE A 164 -1.50 3.19 2.26
N THR A 165 -1.29 3.27 0.95
CA THR A 165 -2.37 3.37 0.00
C THR A 165 -2.26 2.41 -1.15
N PHE A 166 -3.41 2.19 -1.78
CA PHE A 166 -3.56 1.28 -2.89
C PHE A 166 -4.11 1.99 -4.11
N TRP A 167 -3.70 1.49 -5.28
CA TRP A 167 -4.25 1.88 -6.57
C TRP A 167 -4.95 0.68 -7.21
N VAL A 168 -6.15 0.90 -7.76
CA VAL A 168 -6.91 -0.13 -8.49
C VAL A 168 -6.66 -0.01 -9.99
N GLU A 169 -6.51 -1.13 -10.68
CA GLU A 169 -6.43 -1.13 -12.14
C GLU A 169 -7.62 -0.39 -12.79
N GLY A 170 -7.33 0.66 -13.55
CA GLY A 170 -8.34 1.48 -14.22
C GLY A 170 -8.87 2.64 -13.38
N GLU A 171 -8.38 2.83 -12.14
CA GLU A 171 -8.65 4.03 -11.33
C GLU A 171 -8.22 5.28 -12.12
N ASP A 172 -9.06 6.31 -12.08
CA ASP A 172 -8.96 7.54 -12.89
C ASP A 172 -8.92 7.34 -14.42
N GLY A 173 -9.21 6.13 -14.90
CA GLY A 173 -9.14 5.77 -16.32
C GLY A 173 -7.74 5.40 -16.81
N ASP A 174 -6.77 5.27 -15.91
CA ASP A 174 -5.38 4.99 -16.25
C ASP A 174 -5.12 3.49 -16.45
N SER A 175 -4.28 3.18 -17.44
CA SER A 175 -3.72 1.84 -17.58
C SER A 175 -2.63 1.59 -16.53
N ILE A 176 -2.26 0.33 -16.29
CA ILE A 176 -1.14 -0.01 -15.40
C ILE A 176 0.13 0.69 -15.90
N GLU A 177 0.37 0.66 -17.21
CA GLU A 177 1.53 1.28 -17.82
C GLU A 177 1.54 2.80 -17.66
N ASP A 178 0.38 3.45 -17.65
CA ASP A 178 0.27 4.91 -17.51
C ASP A 178 0.38 5.37 -16.04
N HIS A 179 -0.23 4.64 -15.09
CA HIS A 179 -0.08 4.92 -13.64
C HIS A 179 1.38 4.91 -13.18
N TRP A 180 2.16 4.04 -13.81
CA TRP A 180 3.53 3.72 -13.41
C TRP A 180 4.61 4.42 -14.25
N ARG A 181 4.24 5.40 -15.07
CA ARG A 181 5.12 6.19 -15.95
C ARG A 181 5.71 7.44 -15.30
#